data_AF-A0A956N2K5-F1
#
_entry.id   AF-A0A956N2K5-F1
#
_cell.length_a   1.000
_cell.length_b   1.000
_cell.length_c   1.000
_cell.angle_alpha   90.00
_cell.angle_beta   90.00
_cell.angle_gamma   90.00
#
_symmetry.space_group_name_H-M   'P 1'
#
loop_
_entity.id
_entity.type
_entity.pdbx_description
1 polymer ?
#
loop_
_entity_poly.entity_id
_entity_poly.type
_entity_poly.pdbx_seq_one_letter_code
_entity_poly.pdbx_strand_id
1 'polypeptide(L)'
;MRSRTIRWWLLFGALALTGNASAQNFYTEGSALEFRTDLPWARLELLGHERIQGVSPLRIPGALDGDYWLRASGPGVETQMGRVRIRVDEQGTRILSYGRGPLRRSLLPALYPGLTQYLAEKRVKGLLFGLTAAGALGTAVVAQTELWDADSDLTAAERSFDDAANGNEQHDAQLLIDLAREKKTAAADRRSLALMSGAAIWGLSFIDSWILGPGFDVSQADEASLALEMRPRQRFDAVTRSILFPGLGQEYNGQSTKAFLLATGGIALGSWVFVTQDRYNQSVSDYELERIRWAGAGSVAERMQREAELLRLFDTVDDRKRERKFAVTVAAGYWALNVIDAAFSFGSPWGERSPRRSGFGFSVDPGDGSFAANLRF
;
A
#
# COMPACT_ATOMS: atom_id res chain seq x y z
N MET A 1 -30.17 19.14 -17.58
CA MET A 1 -30.08 17.66 -17.58
C MET A 1 -29.21 17.19 -18.73
N ARG A 2 -27.93 16.93 -18.49
CA ARG A 2 -27.03 16.23 -19.43
C ARG A 2 -26.18 15.25 -18.61
N SER A 3 -26.58 13.99 -18.58
CA SER A 3 -25.84 12.92 -17.92
C SER A 3 -24.63 12.53 -18.78
N ARG A 4 -23.43 12.92 -18.35
CA ARG A 4 -22.18 12.37 -18.87
C ARG A 4 -21.79 11.17 -18.00
N THR A 5 -22.23 9.99 -18.42
CA THR A 5 -21.70 8.71 -17.92
C THR A 5 -20.27 8.52 -18.44
N ILE A 6 -19.28 8.68 -17.57
CA ILE A 6 -17.88 8.36 -17.85
C ILE A 6 -17.72 6.85 -17.67
N ARG A 7 -17.58 6.12 -18.79
CA ARG A 7 -17.15 4.72 -18.83
C ARG A 7 -15.63 4.65 -18.66
N TRP A 8 -15.15 4.22 -17.50
CA TRP A 8 -13.76 3.82 -17.31
C TRP A 8 -13.57 2.37 -17.79
N TRP A 9 -12.76 2.19 -18.83
CA TRP A 9 -12.33 0.86 -19.31
C TRP A 9 -11.13 0.36 -18.50
N LEU A 10 -11.21 -0.90 -18.09
CA LEU A 10 -10.12 -1.72 -17.58
C LEU A 10 -9.22 -2.16 -18.76
N LEU A 11 -7.94 -1.80 -18.70
CA LEU A 11 -6.89 -2.40 -19.53
C LEU A 11 -5.74 -2.81 -18.62
N PHE A 12 -5.74 -4.08 -18.20
CA PHE A 12 -4.56 -4.78 -17.71
C PHE A 12 -4.32 -5.97 -18.62
N GLY A 13 -3.37 -5.81 -19.54
CA GLY A 13 -2.88 -6.88 -20.40
C GLY A 13 -2.02 -7.85 -19.59
N ALA A 14 -2.43 -9.11 -19.55
CA ALA A 14 -1.63 -10.20 -19.03
C ALA A 14 -0.62 -10.64 -20.09
N LEU A 15 0.67 -10.38 -19.85
CA LEU A 15 1.77 -11.09 -20.48
C LEU A 15 2.51 -11.87 -19.41
N ALA A 16 2.22 -13.17 -19.33
CA ALA A 16 2.98 -14.12 -18.54
C ALA A 16 3.39 -15.28 -19.46
N LEU A 17 4.50 -15.09 -20.16
CA LEU A 17 5.25 -16.19 -20.78
C LEU A 17 6.17 -16.77 -19.71
N THR A 18 5.72 -17.80 -19.00
CA THR A 18 6.59 -18.60 -18.12
C THR A 18 7.04 -19.85 -18.87
N GLY A 19 8.17 -19.76 -19.56
CA GLY A 19 8.90 -20.94 -20.04
C GLY A 19 9.62 -21.59 -18.87
N ASN A 20 9.22 -22.81 -18.51
CA ASN A 20 10.00 -23.65 -17.61
C ASN A 20 11.05 -24.40 -18.45
N ALA A 21 12.29 -23.90 -18.47
CA ALA A 21 13.41 -24.66 -19.00
C ALA A 21 13.87 -25.68 -17.95
N SER A 22 13.69 -26.96 -18.25
CA SER A 22 14.30 -28.07 -17.51
C SER A 22 15.76 -28.20 -17.90
N ALA A 23 16.66 -28.14 -16.91
CA ALA A 23 18.11 -28.21 -17.11
C ALA A 23 18.53 -29.51 -17.82
N GLN A 24 19.15 -29.38 -19.00
CA GLN A 24 19.92 -30.46 -19.63
C GLN A 24 21.37 -30.40 -19.11
N ASN A 25 21.89 -31.55 -18.71
CA ASN A 25 23.25 -31.67 -18.15
C ASN A 25 24.31 -31.50 -19.25
N PHE A 26 24.89 -30.31 -19.36
CA PHE A 26 26.14 -30.08 -20.08
C PHE A 26 27.30 -30.10 -19.08
N TYR A 27 28.13 -31.15 -19.12
CA TYR A 27 29.36 -31.23 -18.36
C TYR A 27 30.51 -30.69 -19.23
N THR A 28 30.94 -29.47 -18.95
CA THR A 28 32.23 -28.91 -19.39
C THR A 28 33.10 -28.71 -18.14
N GLU A 29 34.37 -29.08 -18.21
CA GLU A 29 35.37 -29.02 -17.12
C GLU A 29 35.77 -27.58 -16.76
N GLY A 30 34.80 -26.71 -16.46
CA GLY A 30 34.99 -25.39 -15.87
C GLY A 30 34.79 -25.43 -14.35
N SER A 31 35.44 -24.51 -13.63
CA SER A 31 35.18 -24.27 -12.20
C SER A 31 33.68 -24.00 -11.99
N ALA A 32 33.00 -24.88 -11.25
CA ALA A 32 31.59 -24.70 -10.93
C ALA A 32 31.42 -23.53 -9.96
N LEU A 33 30.46 -22.64 -10.23
CA LEU A 33 30.08 -21.62 -9.27
C LEU A 33 29.31 -22.25 -8.11
N GLU A 34 29.64 -21.87 -6.88
CA GLU A 34 28.97 -22.35 -5.69
C GLU A 34 28.33 -21.21 -4.89
N PHE A 35 27.01 -21.24 -4.77
CA PHE A 35 26.27 -20.38 -3.86
C PHE A 35 25.87 -21.19 -2.64
N ARG A 36 26.22 -20.75 -1.45
CA ARG A 36 25.90 -21.47 -0.20
C ARG A 36 25.33 -20.52 0.84
N THR A 37 24.66 -21.11 1.81
CA THR A 37 24.22 -20.44 3.03
C THR A 37 24.65 -21.27 4.24
N ASP A 38 24.65 -20.66 5.41
CA ASP A 38 24.79 -21.34 6.70
C ASP A 38 23.67 -22.37 6.99
N LEU A 39 22.57 -22.34 6.23
CA LEU A 39 21.43 -23.27 6.36
C LEU A 39 21.30 -24.19 5.12
N PRO A 40 21.55 -25.52 5.25
CA PRO A 40 21.57 -26.43 4.10
C PRO A 40 20.20 -26.61 3.42
N TRP A 41 19.11 -26.27 4.10
CA TRP A 41 17.75 -26.33 3.54
C TRP A 41 17.29 -25.01 2.92
N ALA A 42 18.10 -23.94 2.98
CA ALA A 42 17.74 -22.68 2.36
C ALA A 42 17.65 -22.84 0.84
N ARG A 43 16.58 -22.31 0.27
CA ARG A 43 16.38 -22.25 -1.18
C ARG A 43 17.14 -21.06 -1.74
N LEU A 44 17.93 -21.33 -2.76
CA LEU A 44 18.66 -20.33 -3.53
C LEU A 44 18.05 -20.24 -4.93
N GLU A 45 17.78 -19.02 -5.37
CA GLU A 45 17.27 -18.72 -6.71
C GLU A 45 18.12 -17.61 -7.34
N LEU A 46 18.75 -17.87 -8.49
CA LEU A 46 19.32 -16.84 -9.35
C LEU A 46 18.27 -16.44 -10.39
N LEU A 47 17.95 -15.14 -10.42
CA LEU A 47 16.98 -14.54 -11.32
C LEU A 47 17.72 -13.56 -12.27
N GLY A 48 17.96 -13.97 -13.50
CA GLY A 48 18.62 -13.17 -14.53
C GLY A 48 18.02 -13.40 -15.91
N HIS A 49 18.88 -13.56 -16.91
CA HIS A 49 18.44 -14.05 -18.23
C HIS A 49 17.88 -15.47 -18.14
N GLU A 50 18.47 -16.27 -17.24
CA GLU A 50 18.02 -17.60 -16.86
C GLU A 50 17.55 -17.60 -15.40
N ARG A 51 16.59 -18.49 -15.09
CA ARG A 51 16.15 -18.76 -13.72
C ARG A 51 16.77 -20.08 -13.28
N ILE A 52 17.71 -20.02 -12.34
CA ILE A 52 18.37 -21.19 -11.76
C ILE A 52 17.95 -21.29 -10.31
N GLN A 53 17.49 -22.46 -9.86
CA GLN A 53 17.00 -22.65 -8.50
C GLN A 53 17.50 -23.96 -7.92
N GLY A 54 17.75 -23.97 -6.61
CA GLY A 54 18.11 -25.16 -5.86
C GLY A 54 18.14 -24.92 -4.36
N VAL A 55 18.77 -25.84 -3.63
CA VAL A 55 19.01 -25.73 -2.18
C VAL A 55 20.49 -25.51 -1.92
N SER A 56 20.83 -24.94 -0.78
CA SER A 56 22.22 -24.70 -0.38
C SER A 56 22.97 -26.02 -0.08
N PRO A 57 24.17 -26.26 -0.64
CA PRO A 57 24.87 -25.43 -1.63
C PRO A 57 24.30 -25.62 -3.05
N LEU A 58 24.03 -24.51 -3.73
CA LEU A 58 23.64 -24.47 -5.14
C LEU A 58 24.91 -24.39 -5.99
N ARG A 59 25.24 -25.50 -6.66
CA ARG A 59 26.35 -25.58 -7.61
C ARG A 59 25.84 -25.45 -9.03
N ILE A 60 26.43 -24.53 -9.79
CA ILE A 60 26.08 -24.27 -11.18
C ILE A 60 27.25 -24.71 -12.05
N PRO A 61 27.14 -25.85 -12.76
CA PRO A 61 28.16 -26.26 -13.71
C PRO A 61 28.11 -25.39 -14.96
N GLY A 62 29.27 -25.19 -15.59
CA GLY A 62 29.39 -24.54 -16.89
C GLY A 62 29.56 -23.02 -16.85
N ALA A 63 29.51 -22.43 -18.04
CA ALA A 63 29.68 -21.01 -18.27
C ALA A 63 28.39 -20.25 -17.93
N LEU A 64 28.45 -19.34 -16.97
CA LEU A 64 27.33 -18.45 -16.61
C LEU A 64 27.81 -17.00 -16.68
N ASP A 65 27.31 -16.22 -17.64
CA ASP A 65 27.65 -14.81 -17.78
C ASP A 65 26.41 -13.94 -17.52
N GLY A 66 26.62 -12.76 -16.92
CA GLY A 66 25.59 -11.73 -16.80
C GLY A 66 25.29 -11.25 -15.39
N ASP A 67 24.21 -10.49 -15.28
CA ASP A 67 23.74 -9.89 -14.03
C ASP A 67 22.53 -10.65 -13.49
N TYR A 68 22.69 -11.26 -12.31
CA TYR A 68 21.68 -12.07 -11.65
C TYR A 68 21.23 -11.43 -10.34
N TRP A 69 20.01 -11.73 -9.93
CA TRP A 69 19.56 -11.52 -8.57
C TRP A 69 19.60 -12.85 -7.83
N LEU A 70 20.47 -12.94 -6.84
CA LEU A 70 20.47 -14.09 -5.96
C LEU A 70 19.49 -13.82 -4.81
N ARG A 71 18.50 -14.70 -4.70
CA ARG A 71 17.51 -14.73 -3.63
C ARG A 71 17.76 -15.95 -2.77
N ALA A 72 17.93 -15.74 -1.47
CA ALA A 72 18.03 -16.81 -0.48
C ALA A 72 16.80 -16.76 0.43
N SER A 73 16.13 -17.90 0.62
CA SER A 73 14.90 -17.95 1.40
C SER A 73 14.68 -19.30 2.07
N GLY A 74 13.91 -19.31 3.14
CA GLY A 74 13.36 -20.53 3.69
C GLY A 74 12.54 -20.30 4.97
N PRO A 75 12.03 -21.37 5.58
CA PRO A 75 11.23 -21.29 6.80
C PRO A 75 11.98 -20.61 7.95
N GLY A 76 11.32 -19.74 8.71
CA GLY A 76 11.90 -19.12 9.92
C GLY A 76 12.99 -18.07 9.68
N VAL A 77 13.44 -17.88 8.44
CA VAL A 77 14.48 -16.90 8.08
C VAL A 77 13.96 -15.80 7.16
N GLU A 78 14.63 -14.66 7.19
CA GLU A 78 14.35 -13.54 6.30
C GLU A 78 14.72 -13.92 4.86
N THR A 79 13.89 -13.49 3.91
CA THR A 79 14.23 -13.65 2.48
C THR A 79 15.22 -12.58 2.09
N GLN A 80 16.48 -12.97 1.89
CA GLN A 80 17.52 -12.06 1.41
C GLN A 80 17.52 -12.01 -0.11
N MET A 81 17.77 -10.83 -0.66
CA MET A 81 17.89 -10.66 -2.09
C MET A 81 18.93 -9.59 -2.41
N GLY A 82 19.78 -9.85 -3.38
CA GLY A 82 20.69 -8.85 -3.92
C GLY A 82 21.24 -9.25 -5.28
N ARG A 83 22.11 -8.41 -5.83
CA ARG A 83 22.65 -8.58 -7.17
C ARG A 83 23.99 -9.31 -7.10
N VAL A 84 24.19 -10.23 -8.03
CA VAL A 84 25.47 -10.91 -8.28
C VAL A 84 25.78 -10.74 -9.76
N ARG A 85 26.94 -10.15 -10.07
CA ARG A 85 27.45 -10.05 -11.43
C ARG A 85 28.45 -11.15 -11.64
N ILE A 86 28.21 -11.95 -12.67
CA ILE A 86 29.00 -13.12 -13.01
C ILE A 86 29.60 -12.87 -14.40
N ARG A 87 30.85 -13.25 -14.59
CA ARG A 87 31.51 -13.18 -15.89
C ARG A 87 32.27 -14.45 -16.22
N VAL A 88 32.28 -14.79 -17.49
CA VAL A 88 33.09 -15.85 -18.07
C VAL A 88 34.30 -15.21 -18.74
N ASP A 89 35.49 -15.68 -18.40
CA ASP A 89 36.74 -15.30 -19.07
C ASP A 89 37.63 -16.53 -19.32
N GLU A 90 38.89 -16.31 -19.70
CA GLU A 90 39.87 -17.37 -20.00
C GLU A 90 40.13 -18.30 -18.80
N GLN A 91 39.90 -17.84 -17.56
CA GLN A 91 40.08 -18.62 -16.34
C GLN A 91 38.79 -19.33 -15.89
N GLY A 92 37.68 -19.14 -16.62
CA GLY A 92 36.38 -19.75 -16.36
C GLY A 92 35.35 -18.76 -15.84
N THR A 93 34.33 -19.28 -15.15
CA THR A 93 33.24 -18.47 -14.61
C THR A 93 33.62 -17.93 -13.24
N ARG A 94 33.50 -16.62 -13.04
CA ARG A 94 33.73 -15.96 -11.74
C ARG A 94 32.71 -14.89 -11.37
N ILE A 95 32.56 -14.68 -10.08
CA ILE A 95 31.75 -13.63 -9.46
C ILE A 95 32.57 -12.33 -9.46
N LEU A 96 32.16 -11.36 -10.27
CA LEU A 96 32.83 -10.06 -10.36
C LEU A 96 32.42 -9.11 -9.23
N SER A 97 31.15 -9.12 -8.87
CA SER A 97 30.64 -8.27 -7.80
C SER A 97 29.35 -8.82 -7.22
N TYR A 98 29.12 -8.50 -5.96
CA TYR A 98 27.89 -8.79 -5.25
C TYR A 98 27.52 -7.60 -4.37
N GLY A 99 26.24 -7.45 -4.07
CA GLY A 99 25.79 -6.41 -3.16
C GLY A 99 24.29 -6.17 -3.20
N ARG A 100 23.85 -5.15 -2.45
CA ARG A 100 22.48 -4.68 -2.54
C ARG A 100 22.18 -4.22 -3.96
N GLY A 101 20.95 -4.45 -4.39
CA GLY A 101 20.45 -4.00 -5.68
C GLY A 101 20.70 -2.50 -5.93
N PRO A 102 20.81 -2.06 -7.21
CA PRO A 102 20.97 -0.65 -7.51
C PRO A 102 19.77 0.14 -6.96
N LEU A 103 20.05 1.32 -6.37
CA LEU A 103 19.05 2.26 -5.83
C LEU A 103 17.88 2.50 -6.80
N ARG A 104 18.13 2.43 -8.12
CA ARG A 104 17.10 2.55 -9.16
C ARG A 104 15.92 1.59 -8.98
N ARG A 105 16.12 0.35 -8.49
CA ARG A 105 14.98 -0.55 -8.16
C ARG A 105 14.25 -0.13 -6.89
N SER A 106 14.92 0.53 -5.94
CA SER A 106 14.29 1.16 -4.78
C SER A 106 13.50 2.42 -5.14
N LEU A 107 13.68 2.97 -6.36
CA LEU A 107 12.87 4.08 -6.89
C LEU A 107 11.63 3.61 -7.66
N LEU A 108 11.56 2.36 -8.10
CA LEU A 108 10.35 1.82 -8.74
C LEU A 108 9.07 1.93 -7.90
N PRO A 109 9.08 1.77 -6.55
CA PRO A 109 7.89 2.01 -5.72
C PRO A 109 7.42 3.47 -5.77
N ALA A 110 8.31 4.42 -6.09
CA ALA A 110 7.94 5.82 -6.25
C ALA A 110 7.09 6.07 -7.51
N LEU A 111 7.28 5.24 -8.55
CA LEU A 111 6.46 5.32 -9.77
C LEU A 111 5.06 4.77 -9.55
N TYR A 112 4.95 3.61 -8.89
CA TYR A 112 3.68 2.97 -8.59
C TYR A 112 3.77 2.13 -7.31
N PRO A 113 2.98 2.44 -6.27
CA PRO A 113 2.95 1.67 -5.04
C PRO A 113 2.56 0.22 -5.32
N GLY A 114 3.33 -0.73 -4.78
CA GLY A 114 3.08 -2.15 -5.01
C GLY A 114 3.77 -2.75 -6.23
N LEU A 115 4.34 -1.96 -7.15
CA LEU A 115 5.00 -2.49 -8.34
C LEU A 115 6.21 -3.36 -7.99
N THR A 116 7.04 -2.92 -7.04
CA THR A 116 8.21 -3.71 -6.61
C THR A 116 7.79 -5.00 -5.91
N GLN A 117 6.73 -4.95 -5.09
CA GLN A 117 6.17 -6.13 -4.45
C GLN A 117 5.62 -7.10 -5.50
N TYR A 118 4.93 -6.60 -6.53
CA TYR A 118 4.45 -7.41 -7.63
C TYR A 118 5.60 -8.08 -8.41
N LEU A 119 6.65 -7.32 -8.74
CA LEU A 119 7.86 -7.83 -9.41
C LEU A 119 8.65 -8.82 -8.54
N ALA A 120 8.56 -8.70 -7.22
CA ALA A 120 9.14 -9.64 -6.26
C ALA A 120 8.26 -10.87 -5.99
N GLU A 121 7.28 -11.15 -6.88
CA GLU A 121 6.29 -12.23 -6.78
C GLU A 121 5.36 -12.13 -5.54
N LYS A 122 5.37 -11.01 -4.81
CA LYS A 122 4.43 -10.72 -3.72
C LYS A 122 3.14 -10.10 -4.27
N ARG A 123 2.46 -10.82 -5.16
CA ARG A 123 1.32 -10.32 -5.96
C ARG A 123 0.21 -9.70 -5.12
N VAL A 124 -0.17 -10.34 -4.02
CA VAL A 124 -1.26 -9.87 -3.14
C VAL A 124 -0.90 -8.53 -2.50
N LYS A 125 0.33 -8.37 -2.00
CA LYS A 125 0.80 -7.11 -1.42
C LYS A 125 0.88 -6.01 -2.48
N GLY A 126 1.41 -6.35 -3.65
CA GLY A 126 1.46 -5.43 -4.78
C GLY A 126 0.08 -4.92 -5.18
N LEU A 127 -0.91 -5.84 -5.25
CA LEU A 127 -2.30 -5.51 -5.52
C LEU A 127 -2.91 -4.61 -4.43
N LEU A 128 -2.71 -4.94 -3.14
CA LEU A 128 -3.22 -4.13 -2.03
C LEU A 128 -2.70 -2.70 -2.08
N PHE A 129 -1.38 -2.51 -2.23
CA PHE A 129 -0.80 -1.17 -2.34
C PHE A 129 -1.29 -0.44 -3.60
N GLY A 130 -1.35 -1.13 -4.74
CA GLY A 130 -1.86 -0.56 -5.99
C GLY A 130 -3.32 -0.10 -5.89
N LEU A 131 -4.20 -0.93 -5.33
CA LEU A 131 -5.62 -0.60 -5.13
C LEU A 131 -5.80 0.55 -4.14
N THR A 132 -5.06 0.54 -3.03
CA THR A 132 -5.16 1.61 -2.02
C THR A 132 -4.67 2.94 -2.59
N ALA A 133 -3.55 2.92 -3.32
CA ALA A 133 -3.01 4.08 -4.02
C ALA A 133 -3.98 4.61 -5.09
N ALA A 134 -4.56 3.73 -5.90
CA ALA A 134 -5.56 4.09 -6.90
C ALA A 134 -6.83 4.68 -6.25
N GLY A 135 -7.27 4.13 -5.12
CA GLY A 135 -8.38 4.66 -4.34
C GLY A 135 -8.11 6.09 -3.84
N ALA A 136 -6.93 6.33 -3.26
CA ALA A 136 -6.52 7.66 -2.79
C ALA A 136 -6.39 8.69 -3.93
N LEU A 137 -5.88 8.28 -5.10
CA LEU A 137 -5.86 9.15 -6.28
C LEU A 137 -7.27 9.41 -6.82
N GLY A 138 -8.13 8.40 -6.84
CA GLY A 138 -9.53 8.55 -7.25
C GLY A 138 -10.27 9.56 -6.35
N THR A 139 -10.11 9.47 -5.04
CA THR A 139 -10.70 10.45 -4.10
C THR A 139 -10.08 11.83 -4.26
N ALA A 140 -8.77 11.94 -4.52
CA ALA A 140 -8.13 13.22 -4.79
C ALA A 140 -8.65 13.88 -6.09
N VAL A 141 -8.92 13.10 -7.14
CA VAL A 141 -9.51 13.60 -8.39
C VAL A 141 -10.94 14.10 -8.16
N VAL A 142 -11.76 13.34 -7.42
CA VAL A 142 -13.13 13.78 -7.07
C VAL A 142 -13.10 15.06 -6.22
N ALA A 143 -12.24 15.13 -5.20
CA ALA A 143 -12.09 16.33 -4.39
C ALA A 143 -11.55 17.53 -5.21
N GLN A 144 -10.69 17.27 -6.21
CA GLN A 144 -10.24 18.32 -7.13
C GLN A 144 -11.37 18.86 -8.01
N THR A 145 -12.30 18.00 -8.45
CA THR A 145 -13.48 18.46 -9.20
C THR A 145 -14.41 19.29 -8.31
N GLU A 146 -14.66 18.87 -7.07
CA GLU A 146 -15.45 19.65 -6.10
C GLU A 146 -14.81 21.02 -5.82
N LEU A 147 -13.48 21.08 -5.78
CA LEU A 147 -12.75 22.33 -5.59
C LEU A 147 -12.92 23.31 -6.76
N TRP A 148 -12.95 22.81 -8.00
CA TRP A 148 -13.20 23.65 -9.17
C TRP A 148 -14.63 24.18 -9.22
N ASP A 149 -15.61 23.35 -8.83
CA ASP A 149 -17.00 23.77 -8.74
C ASP A 149 -17.15 24.85 -7.65
N ALA A 150 -16.54 24.64 -6.48
CA ALA A 150 -16.58 25.62 -5.39
C ALA A 150 -15.87 26.95 -5.74
N ASP A 151 -14.80 26.91 -6.54
CA ASP A 151 -14.11 28.11 -7.03
C ASP A 151 -14.97 28.90 -8.04
N SER A 152 -15.73 28.17 -8.86
CA SER A 152 -16.69 28.76 -9.80
C SER A 152 -17.87 29.42 -9.06
N ASP A 153 -18.40 28.74 -8.02
CA ASP A 153 -19.44 29.28 -7.14
C ASP A 153 -18.97 30.57 -6.44
N LEU A 154 -17.71 30.59 -5.96
CA LEU A 154 -17.13 31.77 -5.32
C LEU A 154 -17.02 32.94 -6.30
N THR A 155 -16.51 32.68 -7.50
CA THR A 155 -16.40 33.71 -8.55
C THR A 155 -17.78 34.27 -8.93
N ALA A 156 -18.82 33.43 -8.97
CA ALA A 156 -20.18 33.86 -9.25
C ALA A 156 -20.78 34.70 -8.10
N ALA A 157 -20.50 34.33 -6.85
CA ALA A 157 -20.91 35.10 -5.68
C ALA A 157 -20.22 36.47 -5.63
N GLU A 158 -18.92 36.54 -5.93
CA GLU A 158 -18.17 37.79 -6.01
C GLU A 158 -18.74 38.74 -7.08
N ARG A 159 -19.06 38.22 -8.27
CA ARG A 159 -19.75 39.02 -9.30
C ARG A 159 -21.11 39.53 -8.85
N SER A 160 -21.88 38.69 -8.14
CA SER A 160 -23.19 39.09 -7.61
C SER A 160 -23.08 40.22 -6.57
N PHE A 161 -21.97 40.25 -5.82
CA PHE A 161 -21.68 41.33 -4.88
C PHE A 161 -21.28 42.63 -5.61
N ASP A 162 -20.47 42.53 -6.65
CA ASP A 162 -20.08 43.69 -7.47
C ASP A 162 -21.29 44.31 -8.21
N ASP A 163 -22.24 43.48 -8.64
CA ASP A 163 -23.46 43.89 -9.35
C ASP A 163 -24.57 44.41 -8.40
N ALA A 164 -24.43 44.24 -7.09
CA ALA A 164 -25.44 44.62 -6.10
C ALA A 164 -25.63 46.15 -6.02
N ALA A 165 -26.87 46.61 -6.23
CA ALA A 165 -27.19 48.02 -6.35
C ALA A 165 -27.49 48.71 -5.01
N ASN A 166 -27.79 47.95 -3.96
CA ASN A 166 -28.14 48.47 -2.64
C ASN A 166 -27.54 47.64 -1.50
N GLY A 167 -27.56 48.21 -0.29
CA GLY A 167 -26.93 47.59 0.88
C GLY A 167 -27.52 46.23 1.29
N ASN A 168 -28.79 45.97 1.01
CA ASN A 168 -29.41 44.68 1.30
C ASN A 168 -28.90 43.61 0.32
N GLU A 169 -28.86 43.93 -0.98
CA GLU A 169 -28.28 43.04 -2.01
C GLU A 169 -26.79 42.77 -1.74
N GLN A 170 -26.04 43.77 -1.30
CA GLN A 170 -24.63 43.59 -0.90
C GLN A 170 -24.50 42.65 0.30
N HIS A 171 -25.37 42.76 1.29
CA HIS A 171 -25.37 41.87 2.44
C HIS A 171 -25.67 40.41 2.04
N ASP A 172 -26.69 40.19 1.21
CA ASP A 172 -27.03 38.85 0.71
C ASP A 172 -25.92 38.25 -0.15
N ALA A 173 -25.30 39.06 -1.02
CA ALA A 173 -24.17 38.62 -1.83
C ALA A 173 -22.93 38.31 -0.97
N GLN A 174 -22.70 39.05 0.11
CA GLN A 174 -21.63 38.75 1.07
C GLN A 174 -21.83 37.38 1.74
N LEU A 175 -23.07 37.04 2.12
CA LEU A 175 -23.40 35.71 2.65
C LEU A 175 -23.13 34.59 1.63
N LEU A 176 -23.38 34.84 0.34
CA LEU A 176 -23.05 33.89 -0.73
C LEU A 176 -21.54 33.72 -0.90
N ILE A 177 -20.76 34.80 -0.81
CA ILE A 177 -19.30 34.77 -0.84
C ILE A 177 -18.77 33.93 0.33
N ASP A 178 -19.27 34.16 1.54
CA ASP A 178 -18.81 33.46 2.74
C ASP A 178 -19.12 31.95 2.64
N LEU A 179 -20.34 31.60 2.20
CA LEU A 179 -20.72 30.21 1.94
C LEU A 179 -19.84 29.55 0.86
N ALA A 180 -19.55 30.26 -0.23
CA ALA A 180 -18.72 29.74 -1.31
C ALA A 180 -17.25 29.57 -0.88
N ARG A 181 -16.71 30.48 -0.07
CA ARG A 181 -15.37 30.37 0.54
C ARG A 181 -15.26 29.15 1.45
N GLU A 182 -16.30 28.90 2.24
CA GLU A 182 -16.35 27.73 3.11
C GLU A 182 -16.37 26.42 2.31
N LYS A 183 -17.25 26.32 1.29
CA LYS A 183 -17.27 25.17 0.38
C LYS A 183 -15.92 24.92 -0.28
N LYS A 184 -15.25 26.00 -0.73
CA LYS A 184 -13.92 25.92 -1.34
C LYS A 184 -12.87 25.41 -0.36
N THR A 185 -12.90 25.89 0.88
CA THR A 185 -12.00 25.43 1.95
C THR A 185 -12.22 23.94 2.25
N ALA A 186 -13.47 23.51 2.40
CA ALA A 186 -13.81 22.11 2.65
C ALA A 186 -13.34 21.17 1.51
N ALA A 187 -13.54 21.58 0.25
CA ALA A 187 -13.06 20.82 -0.90
C ALA A 187 -11.52 20.76 -0.95
N ALA A 188 -10.85 21.87 -0.62
CA ALA A 188 -9.38 21.92 -0.54
C ALA A 188 -8.82 21.02 0.57
N ASP A 189 -9.49 20.96 1.73
CA ASP A 189 -9.12 20.09 2.84
C ASP A 189 -9.28 18.61 2.47
N ARG A 190 -10.40 18.23 1.84
CA ARG A 190 -10.61 16.85 1.33
C ARG A 190 -9.54 16.43 0.34
N ARG A 191 -9.21 17.31 -0.61
CA ARG A 191 -8.15 17.07 -1.59
C ARG A 191 -6.81 16.88 -0.89
N SER A 192 -6.47 17.78 0.04
CA SER A 192 -5.21 17.72 0.77
C SER A 192 -5.10 16.44 1.58
N LEU A 193 -6.17 16.04 2.27
CA LEU A 193 -6.22 14.80 3.04
C LEU A 193 -6.11 13.55 2.16
N ALA A 194 -6.77 13.53 0.99
CA ALA A 194 -6.64 12.46 0.01
C ALA A 194 -5.21 12.35 -0.53
N LEU A 195 -4.57 13.48 -0.88
CA LEU A 195 -3.18 13.52 -1.33
C LEU A 195 -2.21 13.10 -0.24
N MET A 196 -2.40 13.53 1.01
CA MET A 196 -1.60 13.09 2.15
C MET A 196 -1.75 11.59 2.40
N SER A 197 -2.96 11.05 2.28
CA SER A 197 -3.23 9.61 2.40
C SER A 197 -2.50 8.83 1.30
N GLY A 198 -2.55 9.34 0.06
CA GLY A 198 -1.73 8.83 -1.04
C GLY A 198 -0.25 8.87 -0.68
N ALA A 199 0.30 10.04 -0.39
CA ALA A 199 1.72 10.20 -0.03
C ALA A 199 2.16 9.24 1.10
N ALA A 200 1.32 9.02 2.11
CA ALA A 200 1.59 8.06 3.17
C ALA A 200 1.71 6.61 2.66
N ILE A 201 0.84 6.18 1.74
CA ILE A 201 0.91 4.84 1.11
C ILE A 201 2.20 4.69 0.29
N TRP A 202 2.59 5.72 -0.46
CA TRP A 202 3.85 5.72 -1.21
C TRP A 202 5.05 5.66 -0.26
N GLY A 203 5.03 6.47 0.80
CA GLY A 203 6.06 6.48 1.84
C GLY A 203 6.20 5.12 2.51
N LEU A 204 5.08 4.47 2.87
CA LEU A 204 5.08 3.11 3.43
C LEU A 204 5.63 2.08 2.45
N SER A 205 5.23 2.12 1.18
CA SER A 205 5.76 1.23 0.14
C SER A 205 7.27 1.44 -0.07
N PHE A 206 7.74 2.68 0.01
CA PHE A 206 9.16 3.02 -0.07
C PHE A 206 9.93 2.50 1.15
N ILE A 207 9.47 2.79 2.37
CA ILE A 207 10.05 2.31 3.65
C ILE A 207 10.13 0.79 3.68
N ASP A 208 9.06 0.09 3.30
CA ASP A 208 9.03 -1.38 3.21
C ASP A 208 10.10 -1.91 2.25
N SER A 209 10.27 -1.27 1.09
CA SER A 209 11.24 -1.70 0.08
C SER A 209 12.69 -1.35 0.42
N TRP A 210 12.92 -0.22 1.10
CA TRP A 210 14.26 0.35 1.26
C TRP A 210 14.85 0.09 2.63
N ILE A 211 14.06 0.24 3.69
CA ILE A 211 14.51 0.13 5.09
C ILE A 211 14.31 -1.29 5.59
N LEU A 212 13.16 -1.89 5.29
CA LEU A 212 12.74 -3.18 5.85
C LEU A 212 13.12 -4.39 4.99
N GLY A 213 13.68 -4.15 3.79
CA GLY A 213 14.19 -5.19 2.91
C GLY A 213 15.57 -5.67 3.40
N PRO A 214 15.72 -6.94 3.81
CA PRO A 214 17.01 -7.46 4.23
C PRO A 214 17.98 -7.46 3.05
N GLY A 215 19.17 -6.87 3.26
CA GLY A 215 20.26 -6.96 2.30
C GLY A 215 20.89 -8.36 2.27
N PHE A 216 21.95 -8.52 1.47
CA PHE A 216 22.86 -9.65 1.64
C PHE A 216 23.68 -9.49 2.91
N ASP A 217 23.69 -10.51 3.75
CA ASP A 217 24.79 -10.74 4.68
C ASP A 217 25.69 -11.79 4.07
N VAL A 218 26.80 -11.32 3.50
CA VAL A 218 27.81 -12.20 2.89
C VAL A 218 28.81 -12.56 3.97
N SER A 219 28.91 -13.84 4.31
CA SER A 219 29.86 -14.35 5.30
C SER A 219 31.22 -14.66 4.67
N GLN A 220 31.23 -15.12 3.41
CA GLN A 220 32.43 -15.36 2.63
C GLN A 220 32.15 -15.12 1.15
N ALA A 221 33.12 -14.56 0.44
CA ALA A 221 33.07 -14.42 -1.01
C ALA A 221 34.45 -14.66 -1.62
N ASP A 222 34.48 -15.56 -2.60
CA ASP A 222 35.62 -15.89 -3.43
C ASP A 222 35.21 -15.75 -4.91
N GLU A 223 36.18 -15.84 -5.84
CA GLU A 223 35.87 -15.71 -7.27
C GLU A 223 34.89 -16.76 -7.78
N ALA A 224 34.88 -17.97 -7.21
CA ALA A 224 33.97 -19.05 -7.60
C ALA A 224 32.87 -19.36 -6.57
N SER A 225 32.87 -18.69 -5.41
CA SER A 225 31.92 -19.03 -4.34
C SER A 225 31.38 -17.82 -3.58
N LEU A 226 30.10 -17.90 -3.18
CA LEU A 226 29.46 -16.89 -2.36
C LEU A 226 28.66 -17.56 -1.24
N ALA A 227 29.02 -17.26 0.00
CA ALA A 227 28.37 -17.75 1.20
C ALA A 227 27.55 -16.64 1.85
N LEU A 228 26.28 -16.94 2.15
CA LEU A 228 25.35 -16.04 2.81
C LEU A 228 25.07 -16.51 4.25
N GLU A 229 24.92 -15.57 5.17
CA GLU A 229 24.45 -15.83 6.53
C GLU A 229 22.96 -15.50 6.62
N MET A 230 22.12 -16.49 6.91
CA MET A 230 20.67 -16.34 6.92
C MET A 230 20.17 -15.77 8.25
N ARG A 231 19.61 -14.56 8.20
CA ARG A 231 19.02 -13.93 9.38
C ARG A 231 17.73 -14.64 9.83
N PRO A 232 17.62 -15.06 11.09
CA PRO A 232 16.35 -15.55 11.63
C PRO A 232 15.35 -14.39 11.71
N ARG A 233 14.07 -14.71 11.48
CA ARG A 233 13.00 -13.72 11.65
C ARG A 233 12.84 -13.34 13.11
N GLN A 234 12.73 -12.05 13.40
CA GLN A 234 12.63 -11.56 14.77
C GLN A 234 11.23 -11.02 15.10
N ARG A 235 10.82 -11.18 16.36
CA ARG A 235 9.52 -10.67 16.84
C ARG A 235 9.41 -9.17 16.77
N PHE A 236 10.49 -8.49 17.15
CA PHE A 236 10.57 -7.04 17.10
C PHE A 236 10.38 -6.50 15.67
N ASP A 237 10.94 -7.21 14.68
CA ASP A 237 10.81 -6.90 13.27
C ASP A 237 9.38 -7.01 12.74
N ALA A 238 8.64 -8.05 13.15
CA ALA A 238 7.23 -8.22 12.81
C ALA A 238 6.35 -7.14 13.48
N VAL A 239 6.62 -6.82 14.75
CA VAL A 239 5.92 -5.78 15.51
C VAL A 239 6.10 -4.41 14.85
N THR A 240 7.34 -4.04 14.55
CA THR A 240 7.66 -2.75 13.91
C THR A 240 6.95 -2.61 12.57
N ARG A 241 6.94 -3.67 11.75
CA ARG A 241 6.20 -3.70 10.48
C ARG A 241 4.70 -3.53 10.67
N SER A 242 4.12 -4.14 11.71
CA SER A 242 2.68 -4.04 12.01
C SER A 242 2.25 -2.69 12.56
N ILE A 243 3.14 -2.01 13.29
CA ILE A 243 2.91 -0.62 13.72
C ILE A 243 2.78 0.28 12.49
N LEU A 244 3.64 0.08 11.48
CA LEU A 244 3.62 0.87 10.26
C LEU A 244 2.33 0.65 9.44
N PHE A 245 1.93 -0.61 9.27
CA PHE A 245 0.71 -0.93 8.54
C PHE A 245 0.13 -2.29 8.92
N PRO A 246 -1.21 -2.40 9.10
CA PRO A 246 -1.84 -3.64 9.50
C PRO A 246 -1.56 -4.78 8.51
N GLY A 247 -1.12 -5.91 9.04
CA GLY A 247 -0.85 -7.12 8.27
C GLY A 247 0.62 -7.31 7.86
N LEU A 248 1.46 -6.26 7.86
CA LEU A 248 2.85 -6.39 7.41
C LEU A 248 3.68 -7.33 8.29
N GLY A 249 3.46 -7.36 9.61
CA GLY A 249 4.16 -8.31 10.49
C GLY A 249 3.71 -9.75 10.28
N GLN A 250 2.42 -9.97 10.03
CA GLN A 250 1.90 -11.30 9.69
C GLN A 250 2.47 -11.78 8.36
N GLU A 251 2.62 -10.89 7.37
CA GLU A 251 3.27 -11.21 6.10
C GLU A 251 4.74 -11.56 6.29
N TYR A 252 5.44 -10.76 7.09
CA TYR A 252 6.83 -11.04 7.49
C TYR A 252 6.95 -12.40 8.16
N ASN A 253 5.95 -12.81 8.95
CA ASN A 253 5.86 -14.14 9.55
C ASN A 253 5.40 -15.25 8.58
N GLY A 254 5.21 -14.95 7.30
CA GLY A 254 4.79 -15.91 6.27
C GLY A 254 3.29 -16.21 6.24
N GLN A 255 2.47 -15.47 7.00
CA GLN A 255 1.02 -15.65 7.07
C GLN A 255 0.31 -14.72 6.08
N SER A 256 0.54 -14.92 4.77
CA SER A 256 0.04 -14.03 3.71
C SER A 256 -1.48 -13.85 3.71
N THR A 257 -2.26 -14.91 3.94
CA THR A 257 -3.73 -14.82 4.00
C THR A 257 -4.19 -13.94 5.16
N LYS A 258 -3.59 -14.12 6.34
CA LYS A 258 -3.92 -13.32 7.53
C LYS A 258 -3.49 -11.87 7.36
N ALA A 259 -2.30 -11.65 6.80
CA ALA A 259 -1.80 -10.34 6.43
C ALA A 259 -2.75 -9.60 5.50
N PHE A 260 -3.28 -10.29 4.48
CA PHE A 260 -4.25 -9.73 3.55
C PHE A 260 -5.54 -9.29 4.26
N LEU A 261 -6.14 -10.17 5.06
CA LEU A 261 -7.35 -9.84 5.82
C LEU A 261 -7.12 -8.65 6.76
N LEU A 262 -5.96 -8.62 7.43
CA LEU A 262 -5.63 -7.55 8.36
C LEU A 262 -5.38 -6.21 7.63
N ALA A 263 -4.72 -6.25 6.48
CA ALA A 263 -4.53 -5.08 5.64
C ALA A 263 -5.86 -4.53 5.11
N THR A 264 -6.72 -5.39 4.58
CA THR A 264 -8.05 -4.99 4.07
C THR A 264 -8.93 -4.40 5.18
N GLY A 265 -8.96 -5.03 6.36
CA GLY A 265 -9.67 -4.48 7.51
C GLY A 265 -9.11 -3.14 7.97
N GLY A 266 -7.77 -2.97 7.95
CA GLY A 266 -7.10 -1.71 8.26
C GLY A 266 -7.49 -0.59 7.28
N ILE A 267 -7.50 -0.89 5.98
CA ILE A 267 -7.93 0.06 4.93
C ILE A 267 -9.40 0.45 5.15
N ALA A 268 -10.30 -0.53 5.36
CA ALA A 268 -11.72 -0.26 5.55
C ALA A 268 -11.98 0.61 6.79
N LEU A 269 -11.33 0.33 7.92
CA LEU A 269 -11.45 1.15 9.13
C LEU A 269 -10.84 2.54 8.95
N GLY A 270 -9.71 2.65 8.27
CA GLY A 270 -9.11 3.94 7.89
C GLY A 270 -10.06 4.78 7.03
N SER A 271 -10.71 4.18 6.04
CA SER A 271 -11.74 4.84 5.22
C SER A 271 -12.95 5.27 6.05
N TRP A 272 -13.39 4.47 7.02
CA TRP A 272 -14.50 4.84 7.90
C TRP A 272 -14.14 6.01 8.82
N VAL A 273 -12.94 6.03 9.40
CA VAL A 273 -12.41 7.18 10.16
C VAL A 273 -12.37 8.44 9.28
N PHE A 274 -11.92 8.32 8.04
CA PHE A 274 -11.90 9.43 7.08
C PHE A 274 -13.31 9.99 6.83
N VAL A 275 -14.28 9.14 6.51
CA VAL A 275 -15.67 9.56 6.22
C VAL A 275 -16.33 10.20 7.44
N THR A 276 -16.11 9.66 8.64
CA THR A 276 -16.67 10.23 9.87
C THR A 276 -16.02 11.56 10.26
N GLN A 277 -14.72 11.72 10.02
CA GLN A 277 -14.03 13.00 10.18
C GLN A 277 -14.55 14.05 9.19
N ASP A 278 -14.78 13.69 7.92
CA ASP A 278 -15.35 14.60 6.94
C ASP A 278 -16.77 15.06 7.32
N ARG A 279 -17.64 14.13 7.73
CA ARG A 279 -19.00 14.47 8.22
C ARG A 279 -18.96 15.39 9.44
N TYR A 280 -18.02 15.16 10.36
CA TYR A 280 -17.83 16.04 11.51
C TYR A 280 -17.43 17.46 11.07
N ASN A 281 -16.45 17.58 10.17
CA ASN A 281 -16.03 18.88 9.65
C ASN A 281 -17.19 19.63 8.97
N GLN A 282 -17.96 18.94 8.12
CA GLN A 282 -19.16 19.51 7.50
C GLN A 282 -20.16 20.03 8.55
N SER A 283 -20.46 19.24 9.59
CA SER A 283 -21.41 19.67 10.62
C SER A 283 -20.92 20.88 11.43
N VAL A 284 -19.61 20.99 11.68
CA VAL A 284 -19.02 22.15 12.37
C VAL A 284 -19.15 23.40 11.50
N SER A 285 -18.88 23.25 10.20
CA SER A 285 -19.10 24.29 9.20
C SER A 285 -20.54 24.81 9.17
N ASP A 286 -21.51 23.89 9.04
CA ASP A 286 -22.94 24.26 9.03
C ASP A 286 -23.36 25.01 10.30
N TYR A 287 -22.86 24.57 11.46
CA TYR A 287 -23.12 25.21 12.74
C TYR A 287 -22.53 26.64 12.81
N GLU A 288 -21.28 26.85 12.40
CA GLU A 288 -20.65 28.18 12.43
C GLU A 288 -21.31 29.14 11.44
N LEU A 289 -21.70 28.66 10.26
CA LEU A 289 -22.45 29.45 9.29
C LEU A 289 -23.80 29.92 9.88
N GLU A 290 -24.54 29.02 10.51
CA GLU A 290 -25.82 29.39 11.13
C GLU A 290 -25.64 30.31 12.34
N ARG A 291 -24.55 30.15 13.09
CA ARG A 291 -24.18 31.06 14.18
C ARG A 291 -23.93 32.48 13.68
N ILE A 292 -23.27 32.64 12.54
CA ILE A 292 -23.07 33.94 11.88
C ILE A 292 -24.42 34.54 11.48
N ARG A 293 -25.31 33.75 10.86
CA ARG A 293 -26.67 34.19 10.48
C ARG A 293 -27.53 34.59 11.68
N TRP A 294 -27.46 33.83 12.76
CA TRP A 294 -28.13 34.15 14.02
C TRP A 294 -27.63 35.48 14.60
N ALA A 295 -26.31 35.71 14.60
CA ALA A 295 -25.72 36.96 15.07
C ALA A 295 -26.11 38.17 14.18
N GLY A 296 -26.31 37.93 12.88
CA GLY A 296 -26.76 38.94 11.91
C GLY A 296 -28.27 39.20 11.89
N ALA A 297 -29.10 38.36 12.54
CA ALA A 297 -30.55 38.47 12.48
C ALA A 297 -31.07 39.80 13.07
N GLY A 298 -31.91 40.49 12.29
CA GLY A 298 -32.34 41.86 12.56
C GLY A 298 -33.57 41.95 13.47
N SER A 299 -34.36 40.88 13.58
CA SER A 299 -35.57 40.85 14.40
C SER A 299 -35.51 39.79 15.51
N VAL A 300 -36.24 40.02 16.60
CA VAL A 300 -36.34 39.06 17.71
C VAL A 300 -36.97 37.74 17.24
N ALA A 301 -38.02 37.82 16.42
CA ALA A 301 -38.69 36.63 15.89
C ALA A 301 -37.76 35.77 15.01
N GLU A 302 -36.96 36.42 14.15
CA GLU A 302 -35.95 35.74 13.34
C GLU A 302 -34.85 35.12 14.22
N ARG A 303 -34.35 35.84 15.22
CA ARG A 303 -33.36 35.30 16.18
C ARG A 303 -33.88 34.06 16.88
N MET A 304 -35.14 34.04 17.31
CA MET A 304 -35.75 32.87 17.96
C MET A 304 -35.86 31.67 17.01
N GLN A 305 -36.21 31.90 15.73
CA GLN A 305 -36.24 30.82 14.73
C GLN A 305 -34.84 30.26 14.44
N ARG A 306 -33.86 31.15 14.29
CA ARG A 306 -32.45 30.79 14.04
C ARG A 306 -31.82 30.09 15.24
N GLU A 307 -32.18 30.48 16.46
CA GLU A 307 -31.71 29.85 17.69
C GLU A 307 -32.13 28.38 17.76
N ALA A 308 -33.37 28.05 17.39
CA ALA A 308 -33.84 26.67 17.34
C ALA A 308 -33.04 25.82 16.33
N GLU A 309 -32.73 26.37 15.16
CA GLU A 309 -31.89 25.69 14.16
C GLU A 309 -30.44 25.55 14.63
N LEU A 310 -29.88 26.57 15.28
CA LEU A 310 -28.55 26.54 15.84
C LEU A 310 -28.40 25.43 16.90
N LEU A 311 -29.39 25.28 17.79
CA LEU A 311 -29.42 24.19 18.78
C LEU A 311 -29.49 22.82 18.10
N ARG A 312 -30.28 22.67 17.02
CA ARG A 312 -30.36 21.43 16.24
C ARG A 312 -29.02 21.08 15.57
N LEU A 313 -28.33 22.07 15.01
CA LEU A 313 -27.01 21.90 14.40
C LEU A 313 -25.95 21.58 15.46
N PHE A 314 -26.04 22.20 16.64
CA PHE A 314 -25.17 21.90 17.77
C PHE A 314 -25.28 20.43 18.19
N ASP A 315 -26.51 19.92 18.35
CA ASP A 315 -26.74 18.49 18.66
C ASP A 315 -26.18 17.59 17.56
N THR A 316 -26.33 17.98 16.30
CA THR A 316 -25.77 17.25 15.15
C THR A 316 -24.24 17.19 15.20
N VAL A 317 -23.56 18.30 15.53
CA VAL A 317 -22.10 18.34 15.69
C VAL A 317 -21.67 17.39 16.80
N ASP A 318 -22.37 17.37 17.92
CA ASP A 318 -22.04 16.52 19.06
C ASP A 318 -22.26 15.02 18.76
N ASP A 319 -23.30 14.68 17.99
CA ASP A 319 -23.51 13.34 17.44
C ASP A 319 -22.38 12.90 16.50
N ARG A 320 -22.00 13.75 15.53
CA ARG A 320 -20.90 13.44 14.61
C ARG A 320 -19.56 13.33 15.33
N LYS A 321 -19.35 14.12 16.38
CA LYS A 321 -18.18 14.02 17.25
C LYS A 321 -18.13 12.68 17.97
N ARG A 322 -19.27 12.18 18.47
CA ARG A 322 -19.38 10.84 19.08
C ARG A 322 -19.10 9.73 18.06
N GLU A 323 -19.71 9.80 16.88
CA GLU A 323 -19.50 8.83 15.78
C GLU A 323 -18.02 8.76 15.38
N ARG A 324 -17.38 9.92 15.17
CA ARG A 324 -15.94 10.00 14.86
C ARG A 324 -15.09 9.38 15.96
N LYS A 325 -15.33 9.75 17.23
CA LYS A 325 -14.57 9.21 18.36
C LYS A 325 -14.67 7.69 18.40
N PHE A 326 -15.88 7.17 18.22
CA PHE A 326 -16.10 5.73 18.16
C PHE A 326 -15.31 5.07 17.02
N ALA A 327 -15.37 5.61 15.80
CA ALA A 327 -14.61 5.10 14.66
C ALA A 327 -13.09 5.08 14.92
N VAL A 328 -12.54 6.18 15.48
CA VAL A 328 -11.13 6.27 15.85
C VAL A 328 -10.76 5.25 16.93
N THR A 329 -11.60 5.08 17.95
CA THR A 329 -11.38 4.09 19.02
C THR A 329 -11.37 2.66 18.46
N VAL A 330 -12.30 2.31 17.58
CA VAL A 330 -12.35 1.00 16.93
C VAL A 330 -11.12 0.77 16.05
N ALA A 331 -10.73 1.77 15.25
CA ALA A 331 -9.54 1.68 14.40
C ALA A 331 -8.25 1.52 15.24
N ALA A 332 -8.12 2.28 16.33
CA ALA A 332 -6.98 2.17 17.24
C ALA A 332 -6.93 0.80 17.93
N GLY A 333 -8.08 0.29 18.40
CA GLY A 333 -8.19 -1.05 19.00
C GLY A 333 -7.81 -2.14 18.00
N TYR A 334 -8.28 -2.04 16.76
CA TYR A 334 -7.90 -2.93 15.67
C TYR A 334 -6.38 -2.91 15.39
N TRP A 335 -5.78 -1.72 15.35
CA TRP A 335 -4.34 -1.56 15.14
C TRP A 335 -3.53 -2.20 16.27
N ALA A 336 -3.94 -1.97 17.52
CA ALA A 336 -3.31 -2.58 18.69
C ALA A 336 -3.41 -4.10 18.64
N LEU A 337 -4.58 -4.65 18.31
CA LEU A 337 -4.77 -6.09 18.14
C LEU A 337 -3.92 -6.65 17.00
N ASN A 338 -3.76 -5.92 15.88
CA ASN A 338 -2.88 -6.33 14.79
C ASN A 338 -1.40 -6.41 15.24
N VAL A 339 -0.94 -5.44 16.02
CA VAL A 339 0.44 -5.40 16.56
C VAL A 339 0.67 -6.53 17.56
N ILE A 340 -0.25 -6.73 18.50
CA ILE A 340 -0.24 -7.85 19.45
C ILE A 340 -0.20 -9.16 18.68
N ASP A 341 -1.08 -9.32 17.70
CA ASP A 341 -1.15 -10.51 16.88
C ASP A 341 0.18 -10.77 16.16
N ALA A 342 0.86 -9.76 15.63
CA ALA A 342 2.16 -9.93 15.00
C ALA A 342 3.26 -10.35 15.98
N ALA A 343 3.21 -9.87 17.23
CA ALA A 343 4.14 -10.25 18.28
C ALA A 343 4.02 -11.74 18.64
N PHE A 344 2.80 -12.28 18.62
CA PHE A 344 2.49 -13.66 19.04
C PHE A 344 2.30 -14.65 17.89
N SER A 345 2.08 -14.19 16.66
CA SER A 345 1.85 -15.04 15.48
C SER A 345 3.13 -15.65 14.88
N PHE A 346 4.17 -15.84 15.67
CA PHE A 346 5.34 -16.58 15.20
C PHE A 346 4.99 -18.07 15.18
N GLY A 347 4.89 -18.63 13.97
CA GLY A 347 4.90 -20.08 13.82
C GLY A 347 6.15 -20.65 14.47
N SER A 348 6.07 -21.87 15.01
CA SER A 348 7.21 -22.52 15.67
C SER A 348 8.49 -22.34 14.83
N PRO A 349 9.58 -21.82 15.42
CA PRO A 349 10.81 -21.50 14.69
C PRO A 349 11.48 -22.73 14.08
N TRP A 350 11.06 -23.92 14.48
CA TRP A 350 11.52 -25.20 13.97
C TRP A 350 10.42 -25.82 13.14
N GLY A 351 10.73 -26.13 11.89
CA GLY A 351 9.83 -26.75 10.91
C GLY A 351 9.38 -28.15 11.31
N GLU A 352 8.58 -28.29 12.37
CA GLU A 352 8.01 -29.57 12.78
C GLU A 352 6.96 -30.11 11.81
N ARG A 353 6.52 -29.30 10.85
CA ARG A 353 6.10 -29.73 9.53
C ARG A 353 6.27 -28.53 8.62
N SER A 354 6.81 -28.73 7.42
CA SER A 354 6.51 -27.83 6.30
C SER A 354 5.00 -27.55 6.35
N PRO A 355 4.54 -26.29 6.48
CA PRO A 355 3.12 -26.03 6.45
C PRO A 355 2.61 -26.65 5.16
N ARG A 356 1.77 -27.70 5.28
CA ARG A 356 0.94 -28.14 4.17
C ARG A 356 0.36 -26.85 3.61
N ARG A 357 0.65 -26.55 2.34
CA ARG A 357 0.16 -25.34 1.67
C ARG A 357 -1.37 -25.32 1.83
N SER A 358 -1.88 -24.68 2.87
CA SER A 358 -3.25 -24.24 2.97
C SER A 358 -3.31 -22.97 2.14
N GLY A 359 -3.67 -23.16 0.88
CA GLY A 359 -3.74 -22.10 -0.10
C GLY A 359 -5.09 -22.16 -0.78
N PHE A 360 -5.71 -21.00 -0.97
CA PHE A 360 -6.80 -20.85 -1.92
C PHE A 360 -6.23 -21.07 -3.32
N GLY A 361 -6.55 -22.21 -3.92
CA GLY A 361 -6.24 -22.50 -5.32
C GLY A 361 -7.46 -22.22 -6.18
N PHE A 362 -7.37 -21.23 -7.06
CA PHE A 362 -8.31 -21.09 -8.16
C PHE A 362 -7.71 -21.83 -9.35
N SER A 363 -8.31 -22.95 -9.74
CA SER A 363 -7.99 -23.60 -11.01
C SER A 363 -9.14 -23.38 -11.96
N VAL A 364 -8.84 -22.81 -13.12
CA VAL A 364 -9.77 -22.78 -14.25
C VAL A 364 -9.34 -23.92 -15.16
N ASP A 365 -10.19 -24.94 -15.28
CA ASP A 365 -9.99 -26.01 -16.25
C ASP A 365 -10.55 -25.53 -17.60
N PRO A 366 -9.70 -25.32 -18.62
CA PRO A 366 -10.14 -24.80 -19.91
C PRO A 366 -11.02 -25.78 -20.71
N GLY A 367 -11.10 -27.06 -20.32
CA GLY A 367 -11.90 -28.08 -21.03
C GLY A 367 -13.40 -27.94 -20.81
N ASP A 368 -13.83 -27.53 -19.62
CA ASP A 368 -15.21 -27.76 -19.16
C ASP A 368 -15.96 -26.47 -18.81
N GLY A 369 -15.30 -25.31 -18.89
CA GLY A 369 -15.86 -24.00 -18.51
C GLY A 369 -16.21 -23.88 -17.02
N SER A 370 -15.87 -24.87 -16.20
CA SER A 370 -16.19 -24.89 -14.77
C SER A 370 -15.17 -24.10 -13.95
N PHE A 371 -15.67 -23.26 -13.05
CA PHE A 371 -14.87 -22.55 -12.05
C PHE A 371 -14.92 -23.34 -10.74
N ALA A 372 -13.78 -23.90 -10.31
CA ALA A 372 -13.68 -24.60 -9.04
C ALA A 372 -12.83 -23.78 -8.05
N ALA A 373 -13.45 -23.35 -6.96
CA ALA A 373 -12.75 -22.80 -5.79
C ALA A 373 -12.60 -23.92 -4.76
N ASN A 374 -11.38 -24.43 -4.60
CA ASN A 374 -11.10 -25.48 -3.63
C ASN A 374 -10.40 -24.89 -2.39
N LEU A 375 -11.05 -25.00 -1.23
CA LEU A 375 -10.40 -24.83 0.07
C LEU A 375 -9.74 -26.16 0.47
N ARG A 376 -8.41 -26.17 0.58
CA ARG A 376 -7.67 -27.24 1.25
C ARG A 376 -7.17 -26.74 2.60
N PHE A 377 -7.65 -27.36 3.67
CA PHE A 377 -7.19 -27.15 5.04
C PHE A 377 -6.00 -28.05 5.37
#